data_AF-A0A517SFB9-F1
#
_entry.id   AF-A0A517SFB9-F1
#
_cell.length_a   1.000
_cell.length_b   1.000
_cell.length_c   1.000
_cell.angle_alpha   90.00
_cell.angle_beta   90.00
_cell.angle_gamma   90.00
#
_symmetry.space_group_name_H-M   'P 1'
#
loop_
_entity.id
_entity.type
_entity.pdbx_description
1 polymer ?
#
loop_
_entity_poly.entity_id
_entity_poly.type
_entity_poly.pdbx_seq_one_letter_code
_entity_poly.pdbx_strand_id
1 'polypeptide(L)'
;MAKKSATSNKSAAIREALAANPDKGPKEIAEIVQVQGFKVNAQYVSIIKSNLRKSAGGPGRKVRVKRAGQRLVAAHYLGDGFAPMDAAVQFIQACGGLDQAKQVLAQVEAIRAVV
;
A
#
# COMPACT_ATOMS: atom_id res chain seq x y z
N MET A 1 24.00 -23.28 -4.49
CA MET A 1 22.94 -23.65 -5.45
C MET A 1 22.10 -24.75 -4.82
N ALA A 2 20.85 -24.47 -4.43
CA ALA A 2 20.03 -25.42 -3.67
C ALA A 2 19.55 -26.59 -4.56
N LYS A 3 19.77 -27.81 -4.08
CA LYS A 3 19.43 -29.08 -4.75
C LYS A 3 17.93 -29.15 -5.09
N LYS A 4 17.63 -29.32 -6.38
CA LYS A 4 16.27 -29.53 -6.90
C LYS A 4 15.98 -31.03 -6.85
N SER A 5 15.32 -31.50 -5.79
CA SER A 5 14.83 -32.88 -5.72
C SER A 5 13.66 -33.05 -6.69
N ALA A 6 13.91 -33.77 -7.77
CA ALA A 6 12.96 -34.19 -8.78
C ALA A 6 12.07 -35.33 -8.26
N THR A 7 11.23 -35.03 -7.28
CA THR A 7 10.18 -35.95 -6.81
C THR A 7 8.86 -35.39 -7.28
N SER A 8 8.26 -35.98 -8.32
CA SER A 8 6.85 -35.81 -8.76
C SER A 8 6.13 -34.66 -8.04
N ASN A 9 6.42 -33.44 -8.48
CA ASN A 9 6.14 -32.27 -7.66
C ASN A 9 4.68 -31.89 -7.87
N LYS A 10 3.89 -31.89 -6.79
CA LYS A 10 2.50 -31.38 -6.78
C LYS A 10 2.38 -30.03 -7.49
N SER A 11 3.42 -29.20 -7.40
CA SER A 11 3.49 -27.90 -8.06
C SER A 11 3.65 -27.98 -9.59
N ALA A 12 4.26 -29.02 -10.13
CA ALA A 12 4.36 -29.25 -11.57
C ALA A 12 2.98 -29.58 -12.16
N ALA A 13 2.26 -30.54 -11.57
CA ALA A 13 0.89 -30.87 -11.94
C ALA A 13 -0.05 -29.64 -11.87
N ILE A 14 0.09 -28.81 -10.83
CA ILE A 14 -0.68 -27.56 -10.73
C ILE A 14 -0.32 -26.56 -11.84
N ARG A 15 0.96 -26.43 -12.22
CA ARG A 15 1.38 -25.53 -13.31
C ARG A 15 0.84 -26.00 -14.66
N GLU A 16 0.86 -27.31 -14.91
CA GLU A 16 0.30 -27.92 -16.12
C GLU A 16 -1.22 -27.74 -16.17
N ALA A 17 -1.92 -28.01 -15.07
CA ALA A 17 -3.36 -27.80 -14.97
C ALA A 17 -3.77 -26.33 -15.16
N LEU A 18 -2.98 -25.38 -14.62
CA LEU A 18 -3.17 -23.94 -14.82
C LEU A 18 -2.85 -23.49 -16.24
N ALA A 19 -1.86 -24.09 -16.90
CA ALA A 19 -1.51 -23.78 -18.29
C ALA A 19 -2.59 -24.29 -19.26
N ALA A 20 -3.14 -25.48 -18.99
CA ALA A 20 -4.25 -26.05 -19.76
C ALA A 20 -5.59 -25.36 -19.49
N ASN A 21 -5.74 -24.68 -18.34
CA ASN A 21 -6.99 -24.01 -17.94
C ASN A 21 -6.69 -22.64 -17.30
N PRO A 22 -6.31 -21.61 -18.10
CA PRO A 22 -5.90 -20.31 -17.58
C PRO A 22 -7.03 -19.55 -16.85
N ASP A 23 -8.28 -19.74 -17.28
CA ASP A 23 -9.45 -19.02 -16.76
C ASP A 23 -10.04 -19.64 -15.50
N LYS A 24 -9.69 -20.89 -15.18
CA LYS A 24 -10.23 -21.59 -14.02
C LYS A 24 -9.72 -21.02 -12.68
N GLY A 25 -10.62 -21.06 -11.71
CA GLY A 25 -10.35 -20.64 -10.34
C GLY A 25 -9.43 -21.61 -9.60
N PRO A 26 -8.74 -21.16 -8.53
CA PRO A 26 -7.87 -22.04 -7.74
C PRO A 26 -8.57 -23.27 -7.12
N LYS A 27 -9.88 -23.21 -6.92
CA LYS A 27 -10.69 -24.33 -6.40
C LYS A 27 -10.86 -25.43 -7.44
N GLU A 28 -11.29 -25.08 -8.64
CA GLU A 28 -11.51 -26.01 -9.75
C GLU A 28 -10.21 -26.71 -10.17
N ILE A 29 -9.09 -25.97 -10.18
CA ILE A 29 -7.77 -26.55 -10.44
C ILE A 29 -7.36 -27.53 -9.34
N ALA A 30 -7.69 -27.26 -8.07
CA ALA A 30 -7.39 -28.18 -6.98
C ALA A 30 -8.17 -29.50 -7.14
N GLU A 31 -9.43 -29.44 -7.56
CA GLU A 31 -10.26 -30.64 -7.85
C GLU A 31 -9.68 -31.45 -9.01
N ILE A 32 -9.33 -30.79 -10.13
CA ILE A 32 -8.72 -31.45 -11.30
C ILE A 32 -7.42 -32.17 -10.91
N VAL A 33 -6.56 -31.51 -10.13
CA VAL A 33 -5.27 -32.08 -9.71
C VAL A 33 -5.44 -33.16 -8.63
N GLN A 34 -6.51 -33.09 -7.82
CA GLN A 34 -6.88 -34.16 -6.89
C GLN A 34 -7.35 -35.42 -7.61
N VAL A 35 -8.14 -35.29 -8.68
CA VAL A 35 -8.54 -36.42 -9.54
C VAL A 35 -7.31 -37.11 -10.15
N GLN A 36 -6.24 -36.36 -10.43
CA GLN A 36 -4.95 -36.89 -10.90
C GLN A 36 -4.13 -37.59 -9.80
N GLY A 37 -4.67 -37.73 -8.58
CA GLY A 37 -4.04 -38.44 -7.46
C GLY A 37 -3.18 -37.55 -6.54
N PHE A 38 -3.13 -36.24 -6.77
CA PHE A 38 -2.35 -35.33 -5.93
C PHE A 38 -3.21 -34.66 -4.85
N LYS A 39 -2.87 -34.87 -3.58
CA LYS A 39 -3.50 -34.15 -2.47
C LYS A 39 -3.01 -32.70 -2.42
N VAL A 40 -3.81 -31.77 -2.93
CA VAL A 40 -3.54 -30.32 -2.94
C VAL A 40 -4.77 -29.50 -2.53
N ASN A 41 -4.53 -28.39 -1.82
CA ASN A 41 -5.57 -27.45 -1.38
C ASN A 41 -5.63 -26.24 -2.34
N ALA A 42 -6.81 -25.64 -2.52
CA ALA A 42 -7.00 -24.40 -3.27
C ALA A 42 -6.08 -23.25 -2.81
N GLN A 43 -5.75 -23.17 -1.51
CA GLN A 43 -4.79 -22.18 -1.01
C GLN A 43 -3.39 -22.39 -1.62
N TYR A 44 -2.96 -23.64 -1.77
CA TYR A 44 -1.66 -23.98 -2.35
C TYR A 44 -1.61 -23.63 -3.84
N VAL A 45 -2.70 -23.90 -4.57
CA VAL A 45 -2.86 -23.50 -5.98
C VAL A 45 -2.79 -21.98 -6.13
N SER A 46 -3.45 -21.23 -5.24
CA SER A 46 -3.42 -19.75 -5.24
C SER A 46 -2.01 -19.20 -5.06
N ILE A 47 -1.21 -19.78 -4.15
CA ILE A 47 0.19 -19.41 -3.95
C ILE A 47 1.01 -19.67 -5.23
N ILE A 48 0.81 -20.83 -5.86
CA ILE A 48 1.52 -21.18 -7.11
C ILE A 48 1.13 -20.21 -8.23
N LYS A 49 -0.17 -19.92 -8.41
CA LYS A 49 -0.68 -18.94 -9.39
C LYS A 49 -0.10 -17.55 -9.13
N SER A 50 -0.07 -17.10 -7.86
CA SER A 50 0.53 -15.82 -7.48
C SER A 50 2.04 -15.78 -7.74
N ASN A 51 2.77 -16.86 -7.49
CA ASN A 51 4.20 -16.91 -7.73
C ASN A 51 4.52 -16.92 -9.23
N LEU A 52 3.70 -17.59 -10.04
CA LEU A 52 3.82 -17.60 -11.50
C LEU A 52 3.64 -16.19 -12.09
N ARG A 53 2.68 -15.41 -11.56
CA ARG A 53 2.50 -14.00 -11.92
C ARG A 53 3.68 -13.12 -11.51
N LYS A 54 4.28 -13.38 -10.34
CA LYS A 54 5.49 -12.67 -9.88
C LYS A 54 6.70 -12.98 -10.75
N SER A 55 6.90 -14.24 -11.15
CA SER A 55 8.00 -14.63 -12.04
C SER A 55 7.85 -14.07 -13.45
N ALA A 56 6.62 -13.85 -13.91
CA ALA A 56 6.32 -13.25 -15.21
C ALA A 56 6.51 -11.71 -15.25
N GLY A 57 7.18 -11.11 -14.25
CA GLY A 57 7.43 -9.66 -14.19
C GLY A 57 6.21 -8.82 -13.80
N GLY A 58 5.12 -9.44 -13.35
CA GLY A 58 3.95 -8.71 -12.88
C GLY A 58 4.28 -7.84 -11.66
N PRO A 59 3.72 -6.61 -11.58
CA PRO A 59 4.00 -5.72 -10.45
C PRO A 59 3.60 -6.42 -9.15
N GLY A 60 4.59 -6.70 -8.31
CA GLY A 60 4.34 -7.29 -7.00
C GLY A 60 3.37 -6.42 -6.21
N ARG A 61 2.34 -7.03 -5.62
CA ARG A 61 1.42 -6.30 -4.73
C ARG A 61 2.26 -5.70 -3.60
N LYS A 62 2.40 -4.37 -3.58
CA LYS A 62 3.07 -3.64 -2.49
C LYS A 62 2.32 -3.97 -1.20
N VAL A 63 2.89 -4.82 -0.35
CA VAL A 63 2.35 -5.09 0.97
C VAL A 63 2.60 -3.85 1.80
N ARG A 64 1.55 -3.06 2.05
CA ARG A 64 1.63 -1.91 2.94
C ARG A 64 1.73 -2.44 4.37
N VAL A 65 2.96 -2.66 4.83
CA VAL A 65 3.20 -3.01 6.23
C VAL A 65 2.81 -1.77 7.05
N LYS A 66 1.70 -1.84 7.78
CA LYS A 66 1.39 -0.84 8.79
C LYS A 66 2.47 -0.98 9.86
N ARG A 67 3.45 -0.06 9.87
CA ARG A 67 4.37 0.06 11.00
C ARG A 67 3.53 0.37 12.24
N ALA A 68 3.48 -0.57 13.18
CA ALA A 68 2.91 -0.32 14.49
C ALA A 68 3.75 0.79 15.14
N GLY A 69 3.22 2.01 15.22
CA GLY A 69 3.96 3.15 15.77
C GLY A 69 3.46 4.53 15.33
N GLN A 70 2.73 4.65 14.22
CA GLN A 70 2.09 5.93 13.88
C GLN A 70 0.77 6.07 14.65
N ARG A 71 0.90 6.50 15.90
CA ARG A 71 -0.18 7.11 16.67
C ARG A 71 -0.64 8.33 15.86
N LEU A 72 -1.83 8.25 15.30
CA LEU A 72 -2.52 9.35 14.64
C LEU A 72 -2.76 10.43 15.69
N VAL A 73 -1.82 11.36 15.83
CA VAL A 73 -2.12 12.66 16.42
C VAL A 73 -3.04 13.33 15.40
N ALA A 74 -4.24 13.70 15.84
CA ALA A 74 -5.27 14.30 15.01
C ALA A 74 -4.67 15.43 14.16
N ALA A 75 -4.49 15.15 12.87
CA ALA A 75 -3.89 16.05 11.92
C ALA A 75 -4.93 17.10 11.52
N HIS A 76 -5.00 18.17 12.31
CA HIS A 76 -5.55 19.46 11.86
C HIS A 76 -4.53 20.30 11.06
N TYR A 77 -3.47 19.66 10.55
CA TYR A 77 -2.50 20.23 9.61
C TYR A 77 -2.46 19.37 8.33
N LEU A 78 -3.63 19.13 7.73
CA LEU A 78 -3.73 18.47 6.41
C LEU A 78 -3.53 19.49 5.29
N GLY A 79 -2.26 19.80 5.06
CA GLY A 79 -1.72 20.33 3.83
C GLY A 79 -0.24 19.97 3.82
N ASP A 80 0.35 19.68 2.66
CA ASP A 80 1.81 19.66 2.52
C ASP A 80 2.36 20.84 3.32
N GLY A 81 3.37 20.66 4.18
CA GLY A 81 3.77 21.63 5.21
C GLY A 81 4.08 23.07 4.74
N PHE A 82 3.96 23.31 3.43
CA PHE A 82 3.89 24.59 2.73
C PHE A 82 2.55 25.32 2.83
N ALA A 83 1.41 24.66 3.01
CA ALA A 83 0.10 25.31 3.15
C ALA A 83 0.06 26.40 4.25
N PRO A 84 0.59 26.17 5.47
CA PRO A 84 0.69 27.25 6.46
C PRO A 84 1.69 28.35 6.07
N MET A 85 2.70 28.03 5.26
CA MET A 85 3.65 29.02 4.74
C MET A 85 3.00 29.91 3.67
N ASP A 86 2.23 29.34 2.75
CA ASP A 86 1.51 30.10 1.72
C ASP A 86 0.49 31.06 2.36
N ALA A 87 -0.24 30.60 3.37
CA ALA A 87 -1.15 31.44 4.15
C ALA A 87 -0.39 32.57 4.86
N ALA A 88 0.78 32.28 5.45
CA ALA A 88 1.61 33.30 6.08
C ALA A 88 2.12 34.34 5.06
N VAL A 89 2.54 33.91 3.87
CA VAL A 89 3.00 34.81 2.79
C VAL A 89 1.85 35.72 2.32
N GLN A 90 0.65 35.18 2.10
CA GLN A 90 -0.51 35.97 1.71
C GLN A 90 -0.88 37.01 2.77
N PHE A 91 -0.83 36.64 4.05
CA PHE A 91 -1.06 37.57 5.15
C PHE A 91 -0.03 38.71 5.19
N ILE A 92 1.26 38.37 5.05
CA ILE A 92 2.35 39.37 5.03
C ILE A 92 2.15 40.35 3.86
N GLN A 93 1.73 39.86 2.69
CA GLN A 93 1.42 40.70 1.53
C GLN A 93 0.22 41.61 1.78
N ALA A 94 -0.86 41.08 2.38
CA ALA A 94 -2.06 41.86 2.70
C ALA A 94 -1.78 42.99 3.71
N CYS A 95 -0.86 42.77 4.65
CA CYS A 95 -0.41 43.81 5.59
C CYS A 95 0.57 44.83 4.98
N GLY A 96 1.01 44.63 3.74
CA GLY A 96 1.99 45.49 3.08
C GLY A 96 3.44 45.28 3.54
N GLY A 97 3.75 44.17 4.22
CA GLY A 97 5.09 43.83 4.67
C GLY A 97 5.16 43.10 6.01
N LEU A 98 6.32 42.51 6.30
CA LEU A 98 6.53 41.68 7.49
C LEU A 98 6.41 42.47 8.81
N ASP A 99 6.91 43.71 8.84
CA ASP A 99 6.86 44.53 10.05
C ASP A 99 5.44 44.96 10.40
N GLN A 100 4.64 45.28 9.38
CA GLN A 100 3.21 45.60 9.55
C GLN A 100 2.42 44.37 10.02
N ALA A 101 2.71 43.19 9.44
CA ALA A 101 2.10 41.93 9.87
C ALA A 101 2.36 41.63 11.36
N LYS A 102 3.57 41.89 11.87
CA LYS A 102 3.89 41.74 13.30
C LYS A 102 3.12 42.70 14.18
N GLN A 103 2.95 43.96 13.76
CA GLN A 103 2.18 44.96 14.51
C GLN A 103 0.70 44.58 14.59
N VAL A 104 0.11 44.10 13.48
CA VAL A 104 -1.27 43.62 13.44
C VAL A 104 -1.47 42.43 14.39
N LEU A 105 -0.53 41.48 14.40
CA LEU A 105 -0.60 40.34 15.34
C LEU A 105 -0.51 40.79 16.80
N ALA A 106 0.37 41.75 17.12
CA ALA A 106 0.47 42.32 18.47
C ALA A 106 -0.83 43.05 18.89
N GLN A 107 -1.49 43.74 17.96
CA GLN A 107 -2.79 44.39 18.22
C GLN A 107 -3.90 43.36 18.44
N VAL A 108 -3.96 42.30 17.64
CA VAL A 108 -4.93 41.21 17.82
C VAL A 108 -4.72 40.51 19.17
N GLU A 109 -3.47 40.31 19.59
CA GLU A 109 -3.13 39.75 20.90
C GLU A 109 -3.60 40.66 22.05
N ALA A 110 -3.39 41.97 21.93
CA ALA A 110 -3.88 42.95 22.90
C ALA A 110 -5.41 42.96 23.01
N ILE A 111 -6.15 42.85 21.90
CA ILE A 111 -7.62 42.79 21.91
C ILE A 111 -8.10 41.48 22.53
N ARG A 112 -7.44 40.36 22.21
CA ARG A 112 -7.78 39.04 22.77
C ARG A 112 -7.50 38.94 24.26
N ALA A 113 -6.54 39.71 24.80
CA ALA A 113 -6.29 39.77 26.23
C ALA A 113 -7.34 40.60 27.00
N VAL A 114 -8.16 41.38 26.29
CA VAL A 114 -9.19 42.27 26.86
C VAL A 114 -10.60 41.65 26.79
N VAL A 115 -10.80 40.57 26.02
CA VAL A 115 -12.05 39.79 25.91
C VAL A 115 -11.92 38.46 26.64
#